data_AF-A0AAD7H327-F1
#
_entry.id   AF-A0AAD7H327-F1
#
_cell.length_a   1.000
_cell.length_b   1.000
_cell.length_c   1.000
_cell.angle_alpha   90.00
_cell.angle_beta   90.00
_cell.angle_gamma   90.00
#
_symmetry.space_group_name_H-M   'P 1'
#
loop_
_entity.id
_entity.type
_entity.pdbx_description
1 polymer ?
#
loop_
_entity_poly.entity_id
_entity_poly.type
_entity_poly.pdbx_seq_one_letter_code
_entity_poly.pdbx_strand_id
1 'polypeptide(L)'
;HGRKKKQPRSQTLTDVHEHILEDLVFLTEIICKRTCVAIDGTKLLKVLLNFKDTTSLEYKLDSFSSVYHRPMGKDVVFEFPVVVQE
;
A
#
# COMPACT_ATOMS: atom_id res chain seq x y z
N HIS A 1 -11.86 30.32 5.82
CA HIS A 1 -11.83 29.30 6.89
C HIS A 1 -13.19 28.61 6.98
N GLY A 2 -13.35 27.48 6.27
CA GLY A 2 -14.61 26.73 6.27
C GLY A 2 -14.92 26.13 7.64
N ARG A 3 -16.19 26.15 8.03
CA ARG A 3 -16.66 25.52 9.28
C ARG A 3 -16.28 24.04 9.27
N LYS A 4 -15.48 23.60 10.25
CA LYS A 4 -15.13 22.19 10.44
C LYS A 4 -16.40 21.42 10.86
N LYS A 5 -17.01 20.73 9.89
CA LYS A 5 -18.10 19.78 10.15
C LYS A 5 -17.50 18.43 10.55
N LYS A 6 -18.24 17.61 11.30
CA LYS A 6 -17.82 16.23 11.59
C LYS A 6 -17.68 15.48 10.26
N GLN A 7 -16.50 14.96 9.99
CA GLN A 7 -16.22 14.21 8.77
C GLN A 7 -16.61 12.74 8.99
N PRO A 8 -17.33 12.11 8.04
CA PRO A 8 -17.58 10.67 8.11
C PRO A 8 -16.25 9.90 8.00
N ARG A 9 -16.19 8.71 8.61
CA ARG A 9 -14.95 7.90 8.63
C ARG A 9 -14.48 7.52 7.22
N SER A 10 -15.41 7.28 6.31
CA SER A 10 -15.19 7.02 4.88
C SER A 10 -14.63 8.21 4.08
N GLN A 11 -14.40 9.34 4.75
CA GLN A 11 -13.78 10.52 4.16
C GLN A 11 -12.53 10.92 4.94
N THR A 12 -11.84 9.97 5.56
CA THR A 12 -10.57 10.24 6.22
C THR A 12 -9.41 9.95 5.28
N LEU A 13 -8.29 10.67 5.46
CA LEU A 13 -7.09 10.42 4.66
C LEU A 13 -6.62 8.97 4.81
N THR A 14 -6.70 8.39 6.01
CA THR A 14 -6.38 6.97 6.21
C THR A 14 -7.26 6.06 5.36
N ASP A 15 -8.58 6.27 5.34
CA ASP A 15 -9.53 5.49 4.55
C ASP A 15 -9.24 5.60 3.04
N VAL A 16 -8.95 6.80 2.54
CA VAL A 16 -8.56 7.02 1.14
C VAL A 16 -7.26 6.29 0.78
N HIS A 17 -6.28 6.29 1.68
CA HIS A 17 -5.04 5.55 1.48
C HIS A 17 -5.25 4.04 1.37
N GLU A 18 -6.23 3.49 2.10
CA GLU A 18 -6.54 2.06 2.01
C GLU A 18 -7.24 1.72 0.69
N HIS A 19 -8.25 2.48 0.31
CA HIS A 19 -8.97 2.25 -0.95
C HIS A 19 -8.06 2.34 -2.18
N ILE A 20 -7.08 3.25 -2.19
CA ILE A 20 -6.14 3.36 -3.31
C ILE A 20 -5.21 2.15 -3.38
N LEU A 21 -4.78 1.61 -2.24
CA LEU A 21 -3.95 0.39 -2.25
C LEU A 21 -4.74 -0.79 -2.81
N GLU A 22 -6.01 -0.93 -2.43
CA GLU A 22 -6.88 -1.99 -2.95
C GLU A 22 -7.16 -1.84 -4.45
N ASP A 23 -7.39 -0.61 -4.93
CA ASP A 23 -7.60 -0.34 -6.36
C ASP A 23 -6.36 -0.65 -7.20
N LEU A 24 -5.16 -0.27 -6.72
CA LEU A 24 -3.91 -0.54 -7.43
C LEU A 24 -3.64 -2.03 -7.61
N VAL A 25 -4.00 -2.85 -6.61
CA VAL A 25 -3.79 -4.29 -6.65
C VAL A 25 -5.07 -5.08 -6.87
N PHE A 26 -6.08 -4.51 -7.55
CA PHE A 26 -7.40 -5.13 -7.77
C PHE A 26 -7.39 -6.60 -8.23
N LEU A 27 -6.32 -7.04 -8.90
CA LEU A 27 -6.17 -8.42 -9.39
C LEU A 27 -5.70 -9.42 -8.32
N THR A 28 -5.20 -8.96 -7.18
CA THR A 28 -4.65 -9.81 -6.11
C THR A 28 -5.07 -9.30 -4.74
N GLU A 29 -4.98 -10.15 -3.73
CA GLU A 29 -5.31 -9.79 -2.37
C GLU A 29 -4.06 -9.34 -1.59
N ILE A 30 -4.21 -8.30 -0.78
CA ILE A 30 -3.18 -7.87 0.16
C ILE A 30 -3.26 -8.77 1.39
N ILE A 31 -2.24 -9.61 1.60
CA ILE A 31 -2.15 -10.50 2.76
C ILE A 31 -1.81 -9.70 4.03
N CYS A 32 -0.88 -8.75 3.90
CA CYS A 32 -0.37 -8.02 5.06
C CYS A 32 0.09 -6.62 4.66
N LYS A 33 -0.15 -5.66 5.56
CA LYS A 33 0.36 -4.29 5.46
C LYS A 33 1.19 -4.03 6.73
N ARG A 34 2.47 -3.69 6.58
CA ARG A 34 3.35 -3.35 7.70
C ARG A 34 3.99 -1.98 7.45
N THR A 35 3.90 -1.08 8.42
CA THR A 35 4.61 0.21 8.37
C THR A 35 5.91 0.06 9.14
N CYS A 36 7.04 0.13 8.44
CA CYS A 36 8.36 0.18 9.05
C CYS A 36 8.73 1.64 9.30
N VAL A 37 9.16 1.96 10.52
CA VAL A 37 9.62 3.30 10.88
C VAL A 37 11.12 3.21 11.12
N ALA A 38 11.89 3.94 10.33
CA ALA A 38 13.33 4.04 10.48
C ALA A 38 13.70 4.87 11.73
N ILE A 39 14.95 4.75 12.18
CA ILE A 39 15.48 5.52 13.31
C ILE A 39 15.44 7.03 13.03
N ASP A 40 15.60 7.41 11.75
CA ASP A 40 15.47 8.78 11.25
C ASP A 40 14.01 9.30 11.25
N GLY A 41 13.03 8.42 11.47
CA GLY A 41 11.60 8.76 11.47
C GLY A 41 10.92 8.59 10.11
N THR A 42 11.68 8.25 9.06
CA THR A 42 11.12 7.89 7.75
C THR A 42 10.20 6.68 7.88
N LYS A 43 9.04 6.73 7.20
CA LYS A 43 8.06 5.65 7.20
C LYS A 43 8.04 4.97 5.85
N LEU A 44 8.23 3.65 5.85
CA LEU A 44 8.15 2.81 4.67
C LEU A 44 6.98 1.85 4.83
N LEU A 45 6.00 1.93 3.94
CA LEU A 45 4.89 0.98 3.91
C LEU A 45 5.32 -0.25 3.11
N LYS A 46 5.32 -1.43 3.72
CA LYS A 46 5.54 -2.69 3.02
C LYS A 46 4.22 -3.44 2.90
N VAL A 47 3.84 -3.74 1.66
CA VAL A 47 2.59 -4.41 1.31
C VAL A 47 2.94 -5.79 0.78
N LEU A 48 2.46 -6.82 1.47
CA LEU A 48 2.64 -8.20 1.05
C LEU A 48 1.44 -8.66 0.22
N LEU A 49 1.71 -9.07 -1.01
CA LEU A 49 0.73 -9.57 -1.96
C LEU A 49 0.65 -11.10 -1.95
N ASN A 50 -0.41 -11.66 -2.52
CA ASN A 50 -0.58 -13.10 -2.58
C ASN A 50 0.45 -13.78 -3.50
N PHE A 51 1.14 -14.80 -2.99
CA PHE A 51 2.16 -15.55 -3.72
C PHE A 51 1.65 -16.18 -5.03
N LYS A 52 0.35 -16.51 -5.11
CA LYS A 52 -0.24 -17.13 -6.30
C LYS A 52 -0.11 -16.26 -7.56
N ASP A 53 -0.09 -14.95 -7.39
CA ASP A 53 -0.10 -13.98 -8.49
C ASP A 53 1.30 -13.47 -8.87
N THR A 54 2.36 -14.03 -8.25
CA THR A 54 3.76 -13.59 -8.43
C THR A 54 4.14 -13.46 -9.90
N THR A 55 3.94 -14.51 -10.69
CA THR A 55 4.33 -14.56 -12.11
C THR A 55 3.68 -13.47 -12.96
N SER A 56 2.46 -13.04 -12.60
CA SER A 56 1.66 -12.09 -13.37
C SER A 56 1.84 -10.64 -12.93
N LEU A 57 2.28 -10.39 -11.70
CA LEU A 57 2.35 -9.05 -11.11
C LEU A 57 3.78 -8.55 -10.86
N GLU A 58 4.79 -9.42 -10.85
CA GLU A 58 6.18 -9.06 -10.49
C GLU A 58 6.72 -7.88 -11.31
N TYR A 59 6.48 -7.88 -12.62
CA TYR A 59 6.93 -6.80 -13.51
C TYR A 59 6.23 -5.44 -13.26
N LYS A 60 5.12 -5.42 -12.51
CA LYS A 60 4.32 -4.22 -12.23
C LYS A 60 4.63 -3.58 -10.88
N LEU A 61 5.38 -4.25 -10.00
CA LEU A 61 5.60 -3.80 -8.61
C LEU A 61 6.18 -2.37 -8.53
N ASP A 62 7.17 -2.07 -9.37
CA ASP A 62 7.77 -0.73 -9.44
C ASP A 62 6.77 0.36 -9.89
N SER A 63 5.87 0.00 -10.82
CA SER A 63 4.82 0.90 -11.28
C SER A 63 3.82 1.20 -10.16
N PHE A 64 3.43 0.21 -9.36
CA PHE A 64 2.53 0.44 -8.22
C PHE A 64 3.15 1.38 -7.19
N SER A 65 4.44 1.19 -6.87
CA SER A 65 5.17 2.09 -5.96
C SER A 65 5.18 3.53 -6.47
N SER A 66 5.46 3.73 -7.76
CA SER A 66 5.48 5.05 -8.38
C SER A 66 4.10 5.73 -8.40
N VAL A 67 3.04 4.99 -8.71
CA VAL A 67 1.67 5.50 -8.75
C VAL A 67 1.15 5.85 -7.36
N TYR A 68 1.54 5.11 -6.32
CA TYR A 68 1.19 5.46 -4.94
C TYR A 68 1.99 6.66 -4.43
N HIS A 69 3.30 6.72 -4.73
CA HIS A 69 4.18 7.78 -4.27
C HIS A 69 3.78 9.16 -4.83
N ARG A 70 3.40 9.24 -6.11
CA ARG A 70 3.13 10.53 -6.79
C ARG A 70 2.00 11.38 -6.15
N PRO A 71 0.79 10.86 -5.87
CA PRO A 71 -0.28 11.62 -5.22
C PRO A 71 -0.15 11.70 -3.70
N MET A 72 0.54 10.75 -3.06
CA MET A 72 0.54 10.62 -1.59
C MET A 72 1.83 11.09 -0.92
N GLY A 73 2.95 11.14 -1.64
CA GLY A 73 4.27 11.43 -1.09
C GLY A 73 4.72 10.45 -0.01
N LYS A 74 4.24 9.20 -0.07
CA LYS A 74 4.61 8.13 0.86
C LYS A 74 5.28 7.00 0.11
N ASP A 75 6.43 6.55 0.61
CA ASP A 75 7.12 5.39 0.08
C ASP A 75 6.38 4.10 0.43
N VAL A 76 6.14 3.30 -0.61
CA VAL A 76 5.54 1.97 -0.50
C VAL A 76 6.37 0.97 -1.30
N VAL A 77 6.56 -0.22 -0.75
CA VAL A 77 7.21 -1.35 -1.41
C VAL A 77 6.25 -2.52 -1.42
N PHE A 78 6.00 -3.06 -2.60
CA PHE A 78 5.19 -4.26 -2.80
C PHE A 78 6.10 -5.48 -2.88
N GLU A 79 5.84 -6.50 -2.07
CA GLU A 79 6.66 -7.71 -1.97
C GLU A 79 5.76 -8.95 -1.97
N PHE A 80 6.28 -10.08 -2.43
CA PHE A 80 5.66 -11.38 -2.23
C PHE A 80 6.30 -12.08 -1.03
N PRO A 81 5.54 -12.86 -0.23
CA PRO A 81 6.13 -13.66 0.82
C PRO A 81 7.06 -14.72 0.21
N VAL A 82 8.28 -14.81 0.71
CA VAL A 82 9.17 -15.93 0.40
C VAL A 82 8.56 -17.14 1.08
N VAL A 83 7.96 -18.04 0.31
CA VAL A 83 7.48 -19.32 0.83
C VAL A 83 8.73 -20.10 1.25
N VAL A 84 9.02 -20.10 2.55
CA VAL A 84 9.95 -21.08 3.12
C VAL A 84 9.20 -22.40 3.06
N GLN A 85 9.43 -23.17 1.99
CA GLN A 85 8.96 -24.54 1.91
C GLN A 85 9.76 -25.34 2.95
N GLU A 86 9.12 -25.70 4.06
CA GLU A 86 9.60 -26.76 4.96
C GLU A 86 9.50 -28.14 4.29
#